data_AF-A0A7L7L9X3-F1
#
_entry.id   AF-A0A7L7L9X3-F1
#
_cell.length_a   1.000
_cell.length_b   1.000
_cell.length_c   1.000
_cell.angle_alpha   90.00
_cell.angle_beta   90.00
_cell.angle_gamma   90.00
#
_symmetry.space_group_name_H-M   'P 1'
#
loop_
_entity.id
_entity.type
_entity.pdbx_description
1 polymer ?
#
loop_
_entity_poly.entity_id
_entity_poly.type
_entity_poly.pdbx_seq_one_letter_code
_entity_poly.pdbx_strand_id
1 'polypeptide(L)' 'MTKHFPLQFTLENGSHVSVNKTGSNAYDFTIKPEEGSARQFTYVEDGKTRTEAEESLNFEEVDALRRFWLETQDIV' A
#
# COMPACT_ATOMS: atom_id res chain seq x y z
N MET A 1 18.21 -3.62 1.84
CA MET A 1 18.07 -3.86 0.38
C MET A 1 17.28 -2.71 -0.22
N THR A 2 17.74 -2.11 -1.30
CA THR A 2 17.11 -0.97 -1.97
C THR A 2 15.80 -1.43 -2.62
N LYS A 3 14.66 -1.22 -1.94
CA LYS A 3 13.35 -1.53 -2.52
C LYS A 3 13.13 -0.57 -3.70
N HIS A 4 13.03 -1.13 -4.89
CA HIS A 4 12.80 -0.36 -6.10
C HIS A 4 11.33 0.02 -6.17
N PHE A 5 11.05 1.32 -6.12
CA PHE A 5 9.73 1.87 -6.40
C PHE A 5 9.61 2.14 -7.91
N PRO A 6 8.44 1.91 -8.54
CA PRO A 6 7.20 1.43 -7.92
C PRO A 6 7.22 -0.04 -7.51
N LEU A 7 6.73 -0.33 -6.31
CA LEU A 7 6.49 -1.69 -5.83
C LEU A 7 5.12 -2.15 -6.32
N GLN A 8 5.05 -3.26 -7.05
CA GLN A 8 3.84 -3.73 -7.70
C GLN A 8 3.54 -5.16 -7.26
N PHE A 9 2.31 -5.40 -6.81
CA PHE A 9 1.84 -6.71 -6.39
C PHE A 9 0.36 -6.87 -6.68
N THR A 10 -0.11 -8.11 -6.73
CA THR A 10 -1.53 -8.42 -6.96
C THR A 10 -2.13 -8.96 -5.66
N LEU A 11 -3.29 -8.46 -5.28
CA LEU A 11 -4.05 -8.92 -4.11
C LEU A 11 -4.74 -10.26 -4.41
N GLU A 12 -5.19 -10.94 -3.36
CA GLU A 12 -5.88 -12.24 -3.48
C GLU A 12 -7.22 -12.13 -4.23
N ASN A 13 -7.83 -10.94 -4.26
CA ASN A 13 -9.06 -10.67 -5.02
C ASN A 13 -8.83 -10.37 -6.51
N GLY A 14 -7.57 -10.39 -6.99
CA GLY A 14 -7.22 -10.04 -8.37
C GLY A 14 -6.91 -8.56 -8.60
N SER A 15 -7.07 -7.70 -7.59
CA SER A 15 -6.74 -6.27 -7.72
C SER A 15 -5.23 -6.05 -7.83
N HIS A 16 -4.80 -5.25 -8.80
CA HIS A 16 -3.41 -4.90 -9.00
C HIS A 16 -3.03 -3.65 -8.22
N VAL A 17 -2.04 -3.75 -7.35
CA VAL A 17 -1.58 -2.64 -6.50
C VAL A 17 -0.22 -2.16 -7.00
N SER A 18 -0.09 -0.84 -7.10
CA SER A 18 1.17 -0.17 -7.39
C SER A 18 1.44 0.87 -6.31
N VAL A 19 2.60 0.79 -5.69
CA VAL A 19 3.04 1.69 -4.61
C VAL A 19 4.21 2.51 -5.09
N ASN A 20 4.07 3.83 -5.08
CA ASN A 20 5.12 4.77 -5.43
C ASN A 20 5.62 5.49 -4.19
N LYS A 21 6.94 5.60 -4.01
CA LYS A 21 7.49 6.43 -2.94
C LYS A 21 7.53 7.88 -3.39
N THR A 22 6.73 8.74 -2.76
CA THR A 22 6.61 10.16 -3.10
C THR A 22 7.37 11.08 -2.14
N GLY A 23 7.73 10.60 -0.95
CA GLY A 23 8.53 11.34 0.04
C GLY A 23 9.38 10.43 0.92
N SER A 24 10.04 10.99 1.95
CA SER A 24 10.90 10.20 2.85
C SER A 24 10.13 9.04 3.51
N ASN A 25 8.89 9.32 3.93
CA ASN A 25 7.97 8.41 4.61
C ASN A 25 6.57 8.40 3.97
N ALA A 26 6.44 8.89 2.73
CA ALA A 26 5.16 8.99 2.03
C ALA A 26 5.14 8.04 0.83
N TYR A 27 4.05 7.28 0.74
CA TYR A 27 3.85 6.22 -0.23
C TYR A 27 2.46 6.37 -0.85
N ASP A 28 2.41 6.50 -2.16
CA ASP A 28 1.18 6.59 -2.93
C ASP A 28 0.78 5.21 -3.44
N PHE A 29 -0.39 4.74 -3.00
CA PHE A 29 -0.94 3.45 -3.35
C PHE A 29 -1.99 3.64 -4.42
N THR A 30 -1.87 2.91 -5.52
CA THR A 30 -2.87 2.80 -6.57
C THR A 30 -3.36 1.36 -6.64
N ILE A 31 -4.64 1.13 -6.36
CA ILE A 31 -5.31 -0.16 -6.46
C ILE A 31 -6.19 -0.16 -7.71
N LYS A 32 -5.93 -1.08 -8.63
CA LYS A 32 -6.71 -1.28 -9.85
C LYS A 32 -7.41 -2.64 -9.76
N PRO A 33 -8.70 -2.68 -9.41
CA PRO A 33 -9.47 -3.92 -9.47
C PRO A 33 -9.61 -4.41 -10.91
N GLU A 34 -9.88 -5.70 -11.08
CA GLU A 34 -10.15 -6.31 -12.40
C GLU A 34 -11.40 -5.70 -13.05
N GLU A 35 -12.43 -5.44 -12.24
CA GLU A 35 -13.63 -4.72 -12.64
C GLU A 35 -13.89 -3.52 -11.73
N GLY A 36 -14.09 -2.34 -12.32
CA GLY A 36 -14.48 -1.12 -11.63
C GLY A 36 -13.44 -0.01 -11.68
N SER A 37 -13.58 0.96 -10.76
CA SER A 37 -12.74 2.15 -10.71
C SER A 37 -11.47 1.90 -9.91
N ALA A 38 -10.34 2.32 -10.46
CA ALA A 38 -9.09 2.39 -9.72
C ALA A 38 -9.24 3.33 -8.51
N ARG A 39 -8.69 2.91 -7.37
CA ARG A 39 -8.63 3.68 -6.14
C ARG A 39 -7.19 4.09 -5.88
N GLN A 40 -7.00 5.26 -5.28
CA GLN A 40 -5.69 5.74 -4.90
C GLN A 40 -5.74 6.35 -3.51
N PHE A 41 -4.74 6.08 -2.69
CA PHE A 41 -4.60 6.66 -1.37
C PHE A 41 -3.12 6.86 -1.03
N THR A 42 -2.83 7.86 -0.21
CA THR A 42 -1.47 8.13 0.25
C THR A 42 -1.33 7.67 1.69
N TYR A 43 -0.37 6.79 1.93
CA TYR A 43 0.07 6.39 3.26
C TYR A 43 1.29 7.22 3.66
N VAL A 44 1.22 7.86 4.82
CA VAL A 44 2.33 8.60 5.41
C VAL A 44 2.70 7.95 6.73
N GLU A 45 3.94 7.47 6.80
CA GLU A 45 4.56 6.90 8.00
C GLU A 45 5.06 8.06 8.90
N ASP A 46 4.13 8.88 9.37
CA ASP A 46 4.37 10.03 10.27
C ASP A 46 4.15 9.64 11.75
N GLY A 47 4.60 8.44 12.13
CA GLY A 47 4.40 7.92 13.49
C GLY A 47 2.97 7.46 13.82
N LYS A 48 2.04 7.51 12.86
CA LYS A 48 0.72 6.87 13.00
C LYS A 48 0.88 5.37 13.19
N THR A 49 0.11 4.81 14.12
CA THR A 49 0.06 3.37 14.29
C THR A 49 -0.61 2.72 13.07
N ARG A 50 -0.29 1.44 12.85
CA ARG A 50 -0.90 0.64 11.79
C ARG A 50 -2.43 0.70 11.85
N THR A 51 -2.96 0.55 13.05
CA THR A 51 -4.39 0.62 13.34
C THR A 51 -5.00 1.94 12.90
N GLU A 52 -4.42 3.08 13.25
CA GLU A 52 -4.94 4.40 12.85
C GLU A 52 -4.92 4.62 11.33
N ALA A 53 -3.91 4.06 10.65
CA ALA A 53 -3.88 4.07 9.19
C ALA A 53 -4.97 3.18 8.59
N GLU A 54 -5.19 2.00 9.17
CA GLU A 54 -6.22 1.04 8.72
C GLU A 54 -7.64 1.55 8.97
N GLU A 55 -7.89 2.30 10.06
CA GLU A 55 -9.24 2.80 10.40
C GLU A 55 -9.82 3.77 9.37
N SER A 56 -8.97 4.47 8.62
CA SER A 56 -9.41 5.41 7.57
C SER A 56 -9.53 4.75 6.19
N LEU A 57 -9.21 3.46 6.08
CA LEU A 57 -9.08 2.74 4.82
C LEU A 57 -10.16 1.66 4.68
N ASN A 58 -10.56 1.40 3.43
CA ASN A 58 -11.46 0.29 3.13
C ASN A 58 -10.73 -1.05 3.17
N PHE A 59 -11.48 -2.16 3.22
CA PHE A 59 -10.92 -3.51 3.28
C PHE A 59 -9.80 -3.79 2.25
N GLU A 60 -10.00 -3.38 0.99
CA GLU A 60 -8.99 -3.56 -0.06
C GLU A 60 -7.74 -2.69 0.14
N GLU A 61 -7.91 -1.47 0.68
CA GLU A 61 -6.81 -0.56 0.98
C GLU A 61 -6.01 -1.05 2.19
N VAL A 62 -6.68 -1.59 3.19
CA VAL A 62 -6.06 -2.27 4.34
C VAL A 62 -5.27 -3.50 3.88
N ASP A 63 -5.84 -4.32 3.00
CA ASP A 63 -5.17 -5.51 2.47
C ASP A 63 -3.90 -5.13 1.69
N ALA A 64 -4.00 -4.14 0.81
CA ALA A 64 -2.85 -3.57 0.09
C ALA A 64 -1.79 -3.01 1.03
N LEU A 65 -2.18 -2.26 2.06
CA LEU A 65 -1.25 -1.68 3.02
C LEU A 65 -0.55 -2.77 3.86
N ARG A 66 -1.28 -3.79 4.30
CA ARG A 66 -0.72 -4.95 5.01
C ARG A 66 0.28 -5.71 4.15
N ARG A 67 -0.06 -5.95 2.89
CA ARG A 67 0.85 -6.62 1.95
C ARG A 67 2.11 -5.80 1.72
N PHE A 68 1.97 -4.48 1.57
CA PHE A 68 3.11 -3.58 1.51
C PHE A 68 3.96 -3.65 2.78
N TRP A 69 3.37 -3.67 3.98
CA TRP A 69 4.14 -3.84 5.21
C TRP A 69 4.86 -5.18 5.28
N LEU A 70 4.27 -6.27 4.82
CA LEU A 70 4.96 -7.56 4.75
C LEU A 70 6.15 -7.51 3.78
N GLU A 71 5.94 -6.95 2.59
CA GLU A 71 7.00 -6.73 1.59
C GLU A 71 8.07 -5.77 2.11
N THR A 72 7.72 -4.80 2.97
CA THR A 72 8.65 -3.79 3.53
C THR A 72 9.33 -4.22 4.84
N GLN A 73 8.70 -5.08 5.65
CA GLN A 73 9.19 -5.57 6.94
C GLN A 73 10.29 -6.63 6.86
N ASP A 74 10.63 -7.14 5.68
CA ASP A 74 11.83 -7.95 5.49
C ASP A 74 13.10 -7.08 5.55
N ILE A 75 13.37 -6.49 6.73
CA ILE A 75 14.67 -6.02 7.23
C ILE A 75 14.55 -6.01 8.77
N VAL A 76 14.76 -7.17 9.40
CA VAL A 76 15.16 -7.28 10.81
C VAL A 76 16.68 -7.25 10.90
#